data_AF-A0A5B2Z8Y3-F1
#
_entry.id   AF-A0A5B2Z8Y3-F1
#
_cell.length_a   1.000
_cell.length_b   1.000
_cell.length_c   1.000
_cell.angle_alpha   90.00
_cell.angle_beta   90.00
_cell.angle_gamma   90.00
#
_symmetry.space_group_name_H-M   'P 1'
#
loop_
_entity.id
_entity.type
_entity.pdbx_description
1 polymer ?
#
loop_
_entity_poly.entity_id
_entity_poly.type
_entity_poly.pdbx_seq_one_letter_code
_entity_poly.pdbx_strand_id
1 'polypeptide(L)'
;MKKEFIVAKIEASTDGSPYIYVSFKDPNEYLKPGDKQMNPFGSNVMAFTSPEDLMKNLPKAMSNISNMFGGGGMSDSPTFKVSMKEYEELKIKVGDKVVIDIQRFERNDT
;
A
#
# COMPACT_ATOMS: atom_id res chain seq x y z
N MET A 1 12.23 -19.83 -4.33
CA MET A 1 10.80 -20.10 -4.09
C MET A 1 10.01 -18.99 -4.76
N LYS A 2 8.94 -19.31 -5.50
CA LYS A 2 8.23 -18.32 -6.33
C LYS A 2 6.86 -17.98 -5.74
N LYS A 3 6.71 -16.72 -5.32
CA LYS A 3 5.53 -16.01 -4.80
C LYS A 3 4.69 -15.31 -5.88
N GLU A 4 3.39 -15.58 -6.10
CA GLU A 4 2.54 -14.62 -6.84
C GLU A 4 2.06 -13.48 -5.95
N PHE A 5 2.06 -12.26 -6.48
CA PHE A 5 1.58 -11.04 -5.81
C PHE A 5 0.90 -10.09 -6.79
N ILE A 6 0.14 -9.14 -6.25
CA ILE A 6 -0.40 -7.99 -6.99
C ILE A 6 0.32 -6.72 -6.53
N VAL A 7 0.76 -5.88 -7.47
CA VAL A 7 1.28 -4.54 -7.17
C VAL A 7 0.15 -3.69 -6.58
N ALA A 8 0.26 -3.33 -5.32
CA ALA A 8 -0.80 -2.63 -4.58
C ALA A 8 -0.58 -1.11 -4.54
N LYS A 9 0.68 -0.67 -4.41
CA LYS A 9 1.02 0.74 -4.25
C LYS A 9 2.40 1.02 -4.84
N ILE A 10 2.56 2.21 -5.43
CA ILE A 10 3.83 2.74 -5.95
C ILE A 10 3.94 4.18 -5.45
N GLU A 11 5.01 4.50 -4.71
CA GLU A 11 5.24 5.81 -4.13
C GLU A 11 6.67 6.28 -4.35
N ALA A 12 6.83 7.57 -4.70
CA ALA A 12 8.16 8.19 -4.71
C ALA A 12 8.62 8.50 -3.28
N SER A 13 9.93 8.46 -3.07
CA SER A 13 10.51 8.87 -1.79
C SER A 13 10.16 10.32 -1.46
N THR A 14 9.75 10.57 -0.21
CA THR A 14 9.34 11.92 0.25
C THR A 14 10.51 12.83 0.58
N ASP A 15 11.72 12.27 0.69
CA ASP A 15 12.98 12.97 0.95
C ASP A 15 13.67 13.49 -0.32
N GLY A 16 13.03 13.36 -1.49
CA GLY A 16 13.57 13.78 -2.79
C GLY A 16 14.66 12.87 -3.36
N SER A 17 14.97 11.75 -2.70
CA SER A 17 15.89 10.75 -3.24
C SER A 17 15.26 9.99 -4.42
N PRO A 18 16.05 9.53 -5.40
CA PRO A 18 15.55 8.90 -6.64
C PRO A 18 15.14 7.43 -6.42
N TYR A 19 14.36 7.19 -5.37
CA TYR A 19 13.85 5.87 -5.01
C TYR A 19 12.32 5.84 -5.07
N ILE A 20 11.82 4.67 -5.44
CA ILE A 20 10.42 4.30 -5.45
C ILE A 20 10.22 3.16 -4.45
N TYR A 21 9.10 3.21 -3.74
CA TYR A 21 8.62 2.15 -2.87
C TYR A 21 7.47 1.44 -3.56
N VAL A 22 7.62 0.13 -3.77
CA VAL A 22 6.61 -0.73 -4.38
C VAL A 22 6.10 -1.71 -3.34
N SER A 23 4.81 -1.62 -3.01
CA SER A 23 4.16 -2.52 -2.05
C SER A 23 3.31 -3.56 -2.77
N PHE A 24 3.32 -4.79 -2.27
CA PHE A 24 2.65 -5.94 -2.88
C PHE A 24 1.61 -6.56 -1.95
N LYS A 25 0.50 -7.05 -2.51
CA LYS A 25 -0.52 -7.80 -1.76
C LYS A 25 -0.66 -9.23 -2.28
N ASP A 26 -1.08 -10.14 -1.41
CA ASP A 26 -1.44 -11.49 -1.82
C ASP A 26 -2.64 -11.42 -2.79
N PRO A 27 -2.65 -12.17 -3.90
CA PRO A 27 -3.77 -12.16 -4.84
C PRO A 27 -5.11 -12.52 -4.18
N ASN A 28 -5.10 -13.37 -3.15
CA ASN A 28 -6.30 -13.77 -2.43
C ASN A 28 -6.83 -12.68 -1.49
N GLU A 29 -5.98 -11.75 -1.06
CA GLU A 29 -6.39 -10.60 -0.25
C GLU A 29 -6.84 -9.43 -1.12
N TYR A 30 -6.15 -9.22 -2.24
CA TYR A 30 -6.50 -8.17 -3.21
C TYR A 30 -7.93 -8.32 -3.76
N LEU A 31 -8.40 -9.56 -3.91
CA LEU A 31 -9.74 -9.87 -4.44
C LEU A 31 -10.84 -9.94 -3.37
N LYS A 32 -10.53 -9.78 -2.07
CA LYS A 32 -11.58 -9.79 -1.03
C LYS A 32 -12.43 -8.53 -1.21
N PRO A 33 -13.75 -8.65 -1.41
CA PRO A 33 -14.68 -7.53 -1.52
C PRO A 33 -14.97 -6.93 -0.13
N GLY A 34 -13.90 -6.54 0.55
CA GLY A 34 -13.83 -5.97 1.90
C GLY A 34 -12.73 -4.91 1.99
N ASP A 35 -11.68 -5.02 1.16
CA ASP A 35 -10.79 -3.92 0.79
C ASP A 35 -11.47 -3.00 -0.24
N LYS A 36 -12.77 -2.74 -0.04
CA LYS A 36 -13.38 -1.52 -0.56
C LYS A 36 -12.43 -0.43 -0.11
N GLN A 37 -11.79 0.25 -1.05
CA GLN A 37 -11.45 1.66 -1.01
C GLN A 37 -12.01 2.22 0.29
N MET A 38 -11.23 2.11 1.38
CA MET A 38 -11.79 2.27 2.72
C MET A 38 -12.27 3.69 2.69
N ASN A 39 -13.60 3.85 2.67
CA ASN A 39 -14.16 5.17 2.50
C ASN A 39 -13.47 6.00 3.59
N PRO A 40 -12.85 7.13 3.24
CA PRO A 40 -12.12 7.93 4.21
C PRO A 40 -12.96 8.27 5.47
N PHE A 41 -14.27 8.16 5.35
CA PHE A 41 -15.29 8.37 6.37
C PHE A 41 -15.72 7.10 7.14
N GLY A 42 -15.03 5.97 6.95
CA GLY A 42 -15.36 4.67 7.54
C GLY A 42 -16.67 4.08 7.01
N SER A 43 -16.99 2.86 7.44
CA SER A 43 -18.27 2.18 7.19
C SER A 43 -19.49 2.88 7.82
N ASN A 44 -19.28 4.04 8.43
CA ASN A 44 -20.25 4.84 9.18
C ASN A 44 -20.79 6.02 8.38
N VAL A 45 -20.93 5.91 7.06
CA VAL A 45 -21.71 6.90 6.28
C VAL A 45 -23.20 6.94 6.71
N MET A 46 -23.66 5.94 7.47
CA MET A 46 -24.96 5.93 8.18
C MET A 46 -24.94 6.70 9.51
N ALA A 47 -23.78 7.13 10.03
CA ALA A 47 -23.66 7.80 11.34
C ALA A 47 -23.69 9.34 11.26
N PHE A 48 -23.65 9.92 10.06
CA PHE A 48 -23.80 11.36 9.87
C PHE A 48 -25.25 11.65 9.49
N THR A 49 -26.07 11.96 10.50
CA THR A 49 -27.48 12.29 10.30
C THR A 49 -27.70 13.77 10.00
N SER A 50 -26.66 14.63 10.08
CA SER A 50 -26.74 16.08 9.85
C SER A 50 -25.41 16.76 9.47
N PRO A 51 -25.43 17.92 8.77
CA PRO A 51 -24.22 18.69 8.40
C PRO A 51 -23.37 19.15 9.59
N GLU A 52 -23.98 19.55 10.70
CA GLU A 52 -23.27 19.92 11.94
C GLU A 52 -22.47 18.75 12.55
N ASP A 53 -22.99 17.53 12.47
CA ASP A 53 -22.30 16.33 12.97
C ASP A 53 -21.12 15.94 12.07
N LEU A 54 -21.25 16.18 10.76
CA LEU A 54 -20.13 16.05 9.84
C LEU A 54 -19.01 17.01 10.23
N MET A 55 -19.30 18.29 10.47
CA MET A 55 -18.27 19.30 10.79
C MET A 55 -17.57 19.03 12.13
N LYS A 56 -18.29 18.50 13.13
CA LYS A 56 -17.74 18.13 14.45
C LYS A 56 -16.86 16.89 14.41
N ASN A 57 -17.19 15.93 13.54
CA ASN A 57 -16.47 14.65 13.45
C ASN A 57 -15.47 14.61 12.29
N LEU A 58 -15.49 15.60 11.39
CA LEU A 58 -14.56 15.75 10.28
C LEU A 58 -13.08 15.76 10.72
N PRO A 59 -12.67 16.40 11.82
CA PRO A 59 -11.28 16.35 12.26
C PRO A 59 -10.84 14.93 12.64
N LYS A 60 -11.72 14.14 13.27
CA LYS A 60 -11.46 12.74 13.62
C LYS A 60 -11.43 11.85 12.37
N ALA A 61 -12.34 12.09 11.43
CA ALA A 61 -12.33 11.42 10.13
C ALA A 61 -11.02 11.72 9.39
N MET A 62 -10.60 12.98 9.28
CA MET A 62 -9.32 13.38 8.68
C MET A 62 -8.10 12.81 9.40
N SER A 63 -8.12 12.69 10.73
CA SER A 63 -7.03 12.02 11.46
C SER A 63 -6.96 10.53 11.11
N ASN A 64 -8.09 9.84 11.02
CA ASN A 64 -8.13 8.44 10.59
C ASN A 64 -7.68 8.27 9.14
N ILE A 65 -8.05 9.22 8.26
CA ILE A 65 -7.59 9.26 6.86
C ILE A 65 -6.09 9.50 6.81
N SER A 66 -5.57 10.45 7.59
CA SER A 66 -4.13 10.74 7.67
C SER A 66 -3.35 9.53 8.22
N ASN A 67 -3.91 8.78 9.15
CA ASN A 67 -3.26 7.56 9.66
C ASN A 67 -3.30 6.42 8.64
N MET A 68 -4.30 6.40 7.76
CA MET A 68 -4.39 5.46 6.64
C MET A 68 -3.54 5.85 5.42
N PHE A 69 -3.45 7.14 5.10
CA PHE A 69 -2.83 7.66 3.88
C PHE A 69 -1.44 8.26 4.11
N GLY A 70 -1.15 8.72 5.33
CA GLY A 70 -0.03 9.63 5.62
C GLY A 70 1.06 9.09 6.55
N GLY A 71 1.00 7.85 7.03
CA GLY A 71 2.14 7.29 7.73
C GLY A 71 1.83 6.07 8.60
N GLY A 72 2.65 5.04 8.44
CA GLY A 72 2.87 4.07 9.52
C GLY A 72 1.90 2.91 9.63
N GLY A 73 0.98 2.72 8.69
CA GLY A 73 0.29 1.45 8.53
C GLY A 73 1.21 0.45 7.86
N MET A 74 2.10 -0.19 8.62
CA MET A 74 2.84 -1.37 8.20
C MET A 74 1.83 -2.50 8.01
N SER A 75 1.06 -2.46 6.92
CA SER A 75 0.39 -3.64 6.42
C SER A 75 1.48 -4.67 6.17
N ASP A 76 1.26 -5.92 6.56
CA ASP A 76 2.16 -7.08 6.37
C ASP A 76 2.50 -7.38 4.88
N SER A 77 2.16 -6.45 3.97
CA SER A 77 2.54 -6.42 2.57
C SER A 77 4.05 -6.20 2.42
N PRO A 78 4.77 -7.10 1.74
CA PRO A 78 6.17 -6.85 1.40
C PRO A 78 6.27 -5.56 0.58
N THR A 79 7.26 -4.74 0.92
CA THR A 79 7.55 -3.48 0.22
C THR A 79 9.01 -3.47 -0.18
N PHE A 80 9.28 -3.21 -1.45
CA PHE A 80 10.64 -3.09 -1.98
C PHE A 80 10.97 -1.64 -2.27
N LYS A 81 12.15 -1.23 -1.81
CA LYS A 81 12.77 0.02 -2.24
C LYS A 81 13.57 -0.26 -3.51
N VAL A 82 13.23 0.39 -4.59
CA VAL A 82 13.91 0.28 -5.88
C VAL A 82 14.34 1.67 -6.36
N SER A 83 15.40 1.75 -7.17
CA SER A 83 15.76 3.00 -7.82
C SER A 83 14.76 3.36 -8.93
N MET A 84 14.69 4.64 -9.30
CA MET A 84 13.89 5.10 -10.44
C MET A 84 14.22 4.33 -11.73
N LYS A 85 15.50 4.07 -11.98
CA LYS A 85 15.95 3.34 -13.16
C LYS A 85 15.44 1.90 -13.18
N GLU A 86 15.58 1.17 -12.07
CA GLU A 86 15.07 -0.20 -11.95
C GLU A 86 13.55 -0.24 -12.15
N TYR A 87 12.82 0.73 -11.57
CA TYR A 87 11.38 0.85 -11.75
C TYR A 87 10.99 1.03 -13.23
N GLU A 88 11.69 1.90 -13.96
CA GLU A 88 11.46 2.10 -15.40
C GLU A 88 11.74 0.84 -16.24
N GLU A 89 12.75 0.07 -15.86
CA GLU A 89 13.09 -1.21 -16.51
C GLU A 89 12.05 -2.29 -16.23
N LEU A 90 11.51 -2.34 -15.00
CA LEU A 90 10.49 -3.30 -14.58
C LEU A 90 9.15 -3.11 -15.31
N LYS A 91 8.81 -1.86 -15.69
CA LYS A 91 7.56 -1.51 -16.42
C LYS A 91 6.28 -2.02 -15.75
N ILE A 92 6.29 -2.12 -14.42
CA ILE A 92 5.16 -2.56 -13.62
C ILE A 92 4.24 -1.39 -13.27
N LYS A 93 2.93 -1.66 -13.17
CA LYS A 93 1.91 -0.70 -12.70
C LYS A 93 1.09 -1.30 -11.56
N VAL A 94 0.40 -0.44 -10.82
CA VAL A 94 -0.60 -0.88 -9.81
C VAL A 94 -1.64 -1.78 -10.48
N GLY A 95 -1.94 -2.90 -9.83
CA GLY A 95 -2.86 -3.94 -10.33
C GLY A 95 -2.17 -5.05 -11.13
N ASP A 96 -0.90 -4.90 -11.51
CA ASP A 96 -0.18 -5.98 -12.19
C ASP A 96 0.03 -7.18 -11.27
N LYS A 97 -0.22 -8.37 -11.81
CA LYS A 97 0.21 -9.62 -11.19
C LYS A 97 1.69 -9.83 -11.50
N VAL A 98 2.48 -10.02 -10.45
CA VAL A 98 3.93 -10.24 -10.53
C VAL A 98 4.32 -11.50 -9.79
N VAL A 99 5.51 -12.03 -10.11
CA VAL A 99 6.10 -13.16 -9.42
C VAL A 99 7.40 -12.70 -8.75
N ILE A 100 7.52 -12.93 -7.45
CA ILE A 100 8.73 -12.69 -6.67
C ILE A 100 9.42 -14.04 -6.45
N ASP A 101 10.66 -14.19 -6.93
CA ASP A 101 11.49 -15.36 -6.64
C ASP A 101 12.47 -15.05 -5.50
N ILE A 102 12.33 -15.80 -4.41
CA ILE A 102 13.18 -15.68 -3.21
C ILE A 102 14.16 -16.84 -3.21
N GLN A 103 15.45 -16.55 -3.28
CA GLN A 103 16.50 -17.55 -3.21
C GLN A 103 17.28 -17.38 -1.92
N ARG A 104 17.49 -18.48 -1.19
CA ARG A 104 18.38 -18.47 -0.03
C ARG A 104 19.81 -18.34 -0.55
N PHE A 105 20.50 -17.29 -0.17
CA PHE A 105 21.93 -17.17 -0.43
C PHE A 105 22.70 -17.97 0.63
N GLU A 106 23.47 -18.96 0.19
CA GLU A 106 24.41 -19.67 1.06
C GLU A 106 25.78 -19.01 0.90
N ARG A 107 26.20 -18.27 1.93
CA ARG A 107 27.56 -17.76 2.02
C ARG A 107 28.43 -18.88 2.58
N ASN A 108 29.29 -19.45 1.76
CA ASN A 108 30.35 -20.32 2.24
C ASN A 108 31.41 -19.44 2.89
N ASP A 109 31.35 -19.28 4.22
CA ASP A 109 32.44 -18.67 4.97
C ASP A 109 33.66 -19.61 4.82
N THR A 110 34.64 -19.15 4.04
CA THR A 110 35.95 -19.83 3.86
C THR A 110 37.01 -19.05 4.60
#